data_AF-A0A2T4UA40-F1
#
_entry.id   AF-A0A2T4UA40-F1
#
_cell.length_a   1.000
_cell.length_b   1.000
_cell.length_c   1.000
_cell.angle_alpha   90.00
_cell.angle_beta   90.00
_cell.angle_gamma   90.00
#
_symmetry.space_group_name_H-M   'P 1'
#
loop_
_entity.id
_entity.type
_entity.pdbx_description
1 polymer ?
#
loop_
_entity_poly.entity_id
_entity_poly.type
_entity_poly.pdbx_seq_one_letter_code
_entity_poly.pdbx_strand_id
1 'polypeptide(L)' 'MNFEELNASNSTIVRVEGIEYRTTDKPRVGSRGDTYTAPAIDQENNEYEIEWAVVNPEAVDESDACQWDEPIAVVKK' A
#
# COMPACT_ATOMS: atom_id res chain seq x y z
N MET A 1 -12.90 5.04 -6.99
CA MET A 1 -11.92 6.12 -6.76
C MET A 1 -11.07 6.23 -8.01
N ASN A 2 -10.77 7.45 -8.46
CA ASN A 2 -9.80 7.68 -9.53
C ASN A 2 -8.45 8.14 -8.97
N PHE A 3 -7.38 7.91 -9.72
CA PHE A 3 -6.01 8.22 -9.28
C PHE A 3 -5.79 9.71 -8.97
N GLU A 4 -6.50 10.57 -9.69
CA GLU A 4 -6.46 12.03 -9.53
C GLU A 4 -7.08 12.51 -8.21
N GLU A 5 -7.97 11.71 -7.61
CA GLU A 5 -8.62 12.02 -6.34
C GLU A 5 -7.75 11.59 -5.14
N LEU A 6 -6.78 10.71 -5.38
CA LEU A 6 -5.86 10.19 -4.39
C LEU A 6 -4.63 11.08 -4.28
N ASN A 7 -4.23 11.44 -3.07
CA ASN A 7 -3.09 12.29 -2.76
C ASN A 7 -2.47 11.88 -1.41
N ALA A 8 -1.32 12.46 -1.06
CA ALA A 8 -0.60 12.11 0.16
C ALA A 8 -1.38 12.38 1.48
N SER A 9 -2.49 13.13 1.43
CA SER A 9 -3.33 13.36 2.61
C SER A 9 -4.43 12.31 2.81
N ASN A 10 -4.82 11.58 1.76
CA ASN A 10 -5.90 10.57 1.84
C ASN A 10 -5.48 9.17 1.38
N SER A 11 -4.23 9.00 0.95
CA SER A 11 -3.72 7.78 0.32
C SER A 11 -2.24 7.58 0.66
N THR A 12 -1.82 6.31 0.70
CA THR A 12 -0.39 5.95 0.72
C THR A 12 0.10 5.96 -0.71
N ILE A 13 1.15 6.75 -0.98
CA ILE A 13 1.80 6.83 -2.28
C ILE A 13 3.00 5.90 -2.26
N VAL A 14 3.05 4.98 -3.21
CA VAL A 14 4.12 3.99 -3.32
C VAL A 14 4.69 4.06 -4.73
N ARG A 15 6.01 3.98 -4.86
CA ARG A 15 6.68 4.01 -6.16
C ARG A 15 7.44 2.73 -6.40
N VAL A 16 6.99 1.94 -7.36
CA VAL A 16 7.63 0.67 -7.74
C VAL A 16 8.02 0.74 -9.21
N GLU A 17 9.30 0.49 -9.50
CA GLU A 17 9.84 0.53 -10.88
C GLU A 17 9.56 1.84 -11.64
N GLY A 18 9.43 2.96 -10.92
CA GLY A 18 9.12 4.26 -11.51
C GLY A 18 7.63 4.51 -11.79
N ILE A 19 6.76 3.53 -11.49
CA ILE A 19 5.31 3.69 -11.53
C ILE A 19 4.82 4.11 -10.15
N GLU A 20 4.00 5.15 -10.10
CA GLU A 20 3.38 5.62 -8.86
C GLU A 20 2.02 4.94 -8.67
N TYR A 21 1.87 4.26 -7.55
CA TYR A 21 0.65 3.62 -7.10
C TYR A 21 0.11 4.38 -5.90
N ARG A 22 -1.20 4.59 -5.86
CA ARG A 22 -1.87 5.27 -4.76
C ARG A 22 -2.95 4.39 -4.19
N THR A 23 -2.91 4.17 -2.88
CA THR A 23 -3.90 3.32 -2.22
C THR A 23 -5.28 3.97 -2.23
N THR A 24 -6.31 3.21 -2.58
CA THR A 24 -7.71 3.68 -2.55
C THR A 24 -8.34 3.53 -1.17
N ASP A 25 -7.78 2.65 -0.33
CA ASP A 25 -8.22 2.38 1.03
C ASP A 25 -7.02 2.27 1.98
N LYS A 26 -7.29 2.18 3.28
CA LYS A 26 -6.25 2.03 4.29
C LYS A 26 -5.64 0.63 4.22
N PRO A 27 -4.33 0.49 4.43
CA PRO A 27 -3.71 -0.82 4.55
C PRO A 27 -4.31 -1.57 5.73
N ARG A 28 -4.59 -2.84 5.51
CA ARG A 28 -5.13 -3.77 6.50
C ARG A 28 -4.19 -4.95 6.66
N VAL A 29 -4.10 -5.47 7.87
CA VAL A 29 -3.33 -6.68 8.12
C VAL A 29 -3.97 -7.86 7.36
N GLY A 30 -3.14 -8.61 6.65
CA GLY A 30 -3.52 -9.85 5.98
C GLY A 30 -3.97 -10.90 6.99
N SER A 31 -4.68 -11.93 6.53
CA SER A 31 -5.28 -12.95 7.41
C SER A 31 -4.30 -13.70 8.31
N ARG A 32 -3.01 -13.65 8.00
CA ARG A 32 -1.94 -14.29 8.79
C ARG A 32 -1.27 -13.38 9.81
N GLY A 33 -1.49 -12.06 9.75
CA GLY A 33 -0.87 -11.11 10.68
C GLY A 33 0.55 -10.67 10.29
N ASP A 34 1.12 -11.23 9.22
CA ASP A 34 2.53 -11.04 8.83
C ASP A 34 2.72 -10.12 7.61
N THR A 35 1.64 -9.75 6.92
CA THR A 35 1.66 -8.77 5.84
C THR A 35 0.57 -7.73 6.01
N TYR A 36 0.79 -6.53 5.46
CA TYR A 36 -0.25 -5.55 5.21
C TYR A 36 -0.63 -5.59 3.73
N THR A 37 -1.91 -5.44 3.43
CA THR A 37 -2.40 -5.32 2.06
C THR A 37 -3.30 -4.11 1.91
N ALA A 38 -3.23 -3.42 0.78
CA ALA A 38 -4.13 -2.32 0.45
C ALA A 38 -4.48 -2.33 -1.04
N PRO A 39 -5.74 -2.06 -1.39
CA PRO A 39 -6.08 -1.79 -2.78
C PRO A 39 -5.47 -0.46 -3.21
N ALA A 40 -4.96 -0.40 -4.43
CA ALA A 40 -4.33 0.76 -5.03
C ALA A 40 -4.68 0.89 -6.51
N ILE A 41 -4.41 2.06 -7.07
CA ILE A 41 -4.56 2.33 -8.49
C ILE A 41 -3.33 3.08 -9.01
N ASP A 42 -3.02 2.89 -10.29
CA ASP A 42 -1.96 3.62 -10.98
C ASP A 42 -2.52 4.83 -11.76
N GLN A 43 -1.63 5.57 -12.44
CA GLN A 43 -1.97 6.75 -13.25
C GLN A 43 -2.98 6.46 -14.38
N GLU A 44 -2.98 5.24 -14.92
CA GLU A 44 -3.93 4.78 -15.92
C GLU A 44 -5.25 4.25 -15.32
N ASN A 45 -5.44 4.37 -14.00
CA ASN A 45 -6.57 3.82 -13.24
C ASN A 45 -6.70 2.29 -13.33
N ASN A 46 -5.62 1.55 -13.56
CA ASN A 46 -5.66 0.10 -13.35
C ASN A 46 -5.64 -0.18 -11.85
N GLU A 47 -6.38 -1.22 -11.44
CA GLU A 47 -6.47 -1.65 -10.05
C GLU A 47 -5.34 -2.62 -9.70
N TYR A 48 -4.74 -2.39 -8.53
CA TYR A 48 -3.67 -3.19 -7.96
C TYR A 48 -3.95 -3.47 -6.48
N GLU A 49 -3.27 -4.46 -5.95
CA GLU A 49 -3.18 -4.76 -4.54
C GLU A 49 -1.71 -4.70 -4.15
N ILE A 50 -1.38 -3.76 -3.27
CA ILE A 50 -0.03 -3.60 -2.74
C ILE A 50 0.05 -4.43 -1.46
N GLU A 51 1.12 -5.20 -1.33
CA GLU A 51 1.44 -5.98 -0.16
C GLU A 51 2.77 -5.49 0.44
N TRP A 52 2.79 -5.33 1.76
CA TRP A 52 3.98 -4.99 2.53
C TRP A 52 4.24 -6.04 3.61
N ALA A 53 5.51 -6.33 3.88
CA ALA A 53 5.90 -7.21 4.98
C ALA A 53 5.88 -6.46 6.31
N VAL A 54 5.30 -7.07 7.33
CA VAL A 54 5.42 -6.58 8.71
C VAL A 54 6.84 -6.83 9.18
N VAL A 55 7.61 -5.75 9.35
CA VAL A 55 9.01 -5.83 9.81
C VAL A 55 9.12 -5.72 11.32
N ASN A 56 8.15 -5.08 11.97
CA ASN A 56 8.12 -4.89 13.42
C ASN A 56 6.73 -5.22 13.99
N PRO A 57 6.43 -6.50 14.24
CA PRO A 57 5.11 -6.92 14.76
C PRO A 57 4.85 -6.47 16.20
N GLU A 58 5.88 -6.04 16.93
CA GLU A 58 5.77 -5.51 18.30
C GLU A 58 5.62 -3.98 18.33
N ALA A 59 5.63 -3.33 17.17
CA ALA A 59 5.40 -1.89 17.07
C ALA A 59 4.00 -1.54 17.58
N VAL A 60 3.95 -0.60 18.52
CA VAL A 60 2.69 -0.04 19.03
C VAL A 60 2.08 0.94 18.02
N ASP A 61 2.90 1.52 17.14
CA ASP A 61 2.50 2.42 16.07
C ASP A 61 2.61 1.73 14.71
N GLU A 62 1.52 1.76 13.93
CA GLU A 62 1.45 1.13 12.60
C GLU A 62 2.44 1.77 11.60
N SER A 63 2.89 3.01 11.83
CA SER A 63 3.91 3.66 11.00
C SER A 63 5.29 3.03 11.18
N ASP A 64 5.55 2.42 12.34
CA ASP A 64 6.82 1.76 12.67
C ASP A 64 6.75 0.24 12.41
N ALA A 65 5.53 -0.30 12.24
CA ALA A 65 5.29 -1.72 11.99
C ALA A 65 5.79 -2.18 10.61
N CYS A 66 5.86 -1.27 9.64
CA CYS A 66 6.01 -1.61 8.22
C CYS A 66 6.82 -0.58 7.43
N GLN A 67 7.59 -1.04 6.43
CA GLN A 67 8.27 -0.16 5.47
C GLN A 67 7.29 0.24 4.36
N TRP A 68 6.45 1.24 4.60
CA TRP A 68 5.39 1.64 3.67
C TRP A 68 5.89 2.14 2.30
N ASP A 69 7.14 2.60 2.22
CA ASP A 69 7.78 3.04 0.98
C ASP A 69 8.27 1.85 0.11
N GLU A 70 8.49 0.69 0.73
CA GLU A 70 9.05 -0.51 0.10
C GLU A 70 8.07 -1.69 0.20
N PRO A 71 7.08 -1.79 -0.70
CA PRO A 71 6.20 -2.95 -0.76
C PRO A 71 6.98 -4.21 -1.19
N ILE A 72 6.51 -5.37 -0.73
CA ILE A 72 7.07 -6.66 -1.15
C ILE A 72 6.43 -7.18 -2.42
N ALA A 73 5.21 -6.74 -2.74
CA ALA A 73 4.53 -7.10 -3.98
C ALA A 73 3.52 -6.03 -4.38
N VAL A 74 3.35 -5.87 -5.71
CA VAL A 74 2.25 -5.11 -6.30
C VAL A 74 1.60 -6.02 -7.34
N VAL A 75 0.38 -6.47 -7.05
CA VAL A 75 -0.34 -7.45 -7.87
C VAL A 75 -1.49 -6.75 -8.59
N LYS A 76 -1.56 -6.89 -9.92
CA LYS A 76 -2.69 -6.35 -10.69
C LYS A 76 -3.96 -7.16 -10.41
N LYS A 77 -5.08 -6.48 -10.17
CA LYS A 77 -6.42 -7.08 -10.00
C LYS A 77 -7.11 -7.35 -11.33
#